data_AF-A0A6I6K073-F1
#
_entry.id   AF-A0A6I6K073-F1
#
_cell.length_a   1.000
_cell.length_b   1.000
_cell.length_c   1.000
_cell.angle_alpha   90.00
_cell.angle_beta   90.00
_cell.angle_gamma   90.00
#
_symmetry.space_group_name_H-M   'P 1'
#
loop_
_entity.id
_entity.type
_entity.pdbx_description
1 polymer ?
#
loop_
_entity_poly.entity_id
_entity_poly.type
_entity_poly.pdbx_seq_one_letter_code
_entity_poly.pdbx_strand_id
1 'polypeptide(L)' 'MKNDSIRMTKVKDKTELEIIEFLDENGPSFLGEVVKNLKLSYSKGLKHTNKLLSRGIIKHSDPPLQYELNSDAK' A
#
# COMPACT_ATOMS: atom_id res chain seq x y z
N MET A 1 -12.85 10.91 17.95
CA MET A 1 -11.55 10.79 17.26
C MET A 1 -10.48 10.24 18.20
N LYS A 2 -10.58 8.96 18.65
CA LYS A 2 -9.63 8.36 19.61
C LYS A 2 -9.18 6.93 19.26
N ASN A 3 -9.61 6.36 18.12
CA ASN A 3 -9.37 4.95 17.80
C ASN A 3 -8.17 4.68 16.89
N ASP A 4 -7.69 5.67 16.14
CA ASP A 4 -6.65 5.46 15.12
C ASP A 4 -5.26 5.28 15.73
N SER A 5 -4.97 5.99 16.83
CA SER A 5 -3.67 5.94 17.52
C SER A 5 -3.35 4.55 18.12
N ILE A 6 -4.37 3.76 18.48
CA ILE A 6 -4.19 2.44 19.12
C ILE A 6 -3.72 1.37 18.10
N ARG A 7 -4.08 1.51 16.82
CA ARG A 7 -3.66 0.55 15.78
C ARG A 7 -2.19 0.75 15.38
N MET A 8 -1.74 2.00 15.32
CA MET A 8 -0.34 2.37 15.04
C MET A 8 0.65 1.81 16.07
N THR A 9 0.28 1.72 17.34
CA THR A 9 1.15 1.22 18.43
C THR A 9 1.64 -0.22 18.27
N LYS A 10 1.10 -1.01 17.35
CA LYS A 10 1.51 -2.42 17.11
C LYS A 10 2.52 -2.60 15.98
N VAL A 11 2.79 -1.56 15.18
CA VAL A 11 3.73 -1.64 14.06
C VAL A 11 5.09 -1.15 14.53
N LYS A 12 6.10 -2.04 14.51
CA LYS A 12 7.48 -1.73 14.92
C LYS A 12 8.44 -1.63 13.73
N ASP A 13 8.05 -2.11 12.56
CA ASP A 13 8.89 -2.09 11.38
C ASP A 13 8.86 -0.71 10.73
N LYS A 14 10.04 -0.12 10.54
CA LYS A 14 10.19 1.24 9.99
C LYS A 14 9.59 1.37 8.59
N THR A 15 9.76 0.36 7.73
CA THR A 15 9.23 0.41 6.36
C THR A 15 7.71 0.34 6.38
N GLU A 16 7.14 -0.44 7.28
CA GLU A 16 5.68 -0.53 7.45
C GLU A 16 5.10 0.80 7.96
N LEU A 17 5.78 1.50 8.87
CA LEU A 17 5.38 2.83 9.33
C LEU A 17 5.44 3.86 8.20
N GLU A 18 6.53 3.90 7.44
CA GLU A 18 6.67 4.80 6.28
C GLU A 18 5.57 4.57 5.24
N ILE A 19 5.14 3.31 5.02
CA ILE A 19 4.01 2.99 4.12
C ILE A 19 2.69 3.51 4.69
N ILE A 20 2.45 3.37 6.00
CA ILE A 20 1.23 3.87 6.64
C ILE A 20 1.18 5.40 6.56
N GLU A 21 2.25 6.08 6.92
CA GLU A 21 2.37 7.54 6.85
C GLU A 21 2.12 8.03 5.41
N PHE A 22 2.73 7.38 4.42
CA PHE A 22 2.48 7.69 3.01
C PHE A 22 0.99 7.59 2.64
N LEU A 23 0.31 6.51 3.05
CA LEU A 23 -1.11 6.31 2.74
C LEU A 23 -2.03 7.26 3.53
N ASP A 24 -1.64 7.69 4.73
CA ASP A 24 -2.37 8.69 5.53
C ASP A 24 -2.29 10.08 4.87
N GLU A 25 -1.10 10.45 4.39
CA GLU A 25 -0.86 11.74 3.73
C GLU A 25 -1.45 11.80 2.31
N ASN A 26 -1.40 10.69 1.55
CA ASN A 26 -1.73 10.67 0.12
C ASN A 26 -3.08 10.00 -0.20
N GLY A 27 -3.69 9.30 0.75
CA GLY A 27 -4.91 8.52 0.54
C GLY A 27 -4.67 7.19 -0.19
N PRO A 28 -5.72 6.59 -0.80
CA PRO A 28 -5.58 5.36 -1.58
C PRO A 28 -4.55 5.50 -2.69
N SER A 29 -3.63 4.54 -2.79
CA SER A 29 -2.54 4.58 -3.77
C SER A 29 -2.21 3.19 -4.30
N PHE A 30 -1.70 3.14 -5.53
CA PHE A 30 -1.17 1.93 -6.12
C PHE A 30 0.16 1.53 -5.48
N LEU A 31 0.46 0.23 -5.47
CA LEU A 31 1.75 -0.26 -4.98
C LEU A 31 2.93 0.39 -5.71
N GLY A 32 2.80 0.65 -7.02
CA GLY A 32 3.83 1.33 -7.81
C GLY A 32 4.16 2.74 -7.28
N GLU A 33 3.17 3.47 -6.79
CA GLU A 33 3.34 4.81 -6.22
C GLU A 33 4.02 4.75 -4.86
N VAL A 34 3.61 3.81 -4.02
CA VAL A 34 4.21 3.57 -2.70
C VAL A 34 5.71 3.27 -2.86
N VAL A 35 6.08 2.31 -3.71
CA VAL A 35 7.48 1.90 -3.85
C VAL A 35 8.35 2.96 -4.52
N LYS A 36 7.79 3.73 -5.45
CA LYS A 36 8.48 4.84 -6.10
C LYS A 36 8.79 5.96 -5.10
N ASN A 37 7.80 6.40 -4.31
CA ASN A 37 7.97 7.52 -3.38
C ASN A 37 8.88 7.15 -2.21
N LEU A 38 8.73 5.95 -1.66
CA LEU A 38 9.56 5.46 -0.55
C LEU A 38 10.93 4.92 -1.00
N LYS A 39 11.25 4.98 -2.30
CA LYS A 39 12.49 4.46 -2.90
C LYS A 39 12.75 2.99 -2.50
N LEU A 40 11.69 2.20 -2.43
CA LEU A 40 11.74 0.77 -2.14
C LEU A 40 11.87 -0.01 -3.44
N SER A 41 12.53 -1.17 -3.39
CA SER A 41 12.35 -2.15 -4.47
C SER A 41 10.89 -2.61 -4.47
N TYR A 42 10.38 -2.97 -5.65
CA TYR A 42 9.01 -3.49 -5.77
C TYR A 42 8.78 -4.69 -4.84
N SER A 43 9.73 -5.62 -4.78
CA SER A 43 9.67 -6.80 -3.91
C SER A 43 9.62 -6.46 -2.43
N LYS A 44 10.39 -5.45 -1.99
CA LYS A 44 10.39 -4.98 -0.60
C LYS A 44 9.05 -4.32 -0.27
N GLY A 45 8.58 -3.40 -1.12
CA GLY A 45 7.28 -2.77 -0.95
C GLY A 45 6.15 -3.78 -0.87
N LEU A 46 6.06 -4.68 -1.85
CA LEU A 46 5.06 -5.76 -1.88
C LEU A 46 5.06 -6.58 -0.60
N LYS A 47 6.24 -6.97 -0.10
CA LYS A 47 6.39 -7.74 1.15
C LYS A 47 5.79 -7.01 2.36
N HIS A 48 6.10 -5.72 2.54
CA HIS A 48 5.62 -4.96 3.69
C HIS A 48 4.14 -4.57 3.56
N THR A 49 3.68 -4.18 2.37
CA THR A 49 2.27 -3.94 2.07
C THR A 49 1.42 -5.19 2.35
N ASN A 50 1.88 -6.38 1.96
CA ASN A 50 1.18 -7.64 2.23
C ASN A 50 1.10 -7.97 3.73
N LYS A 51 2.15 -7.66 4.53
CA LYS A 51 2.09 -7.81 5.99
C LYS A 51 1.11 -6.84 6.65
N LEU A 52 0.98 -5.63 6.11
CA LEU A 52 0.01 -4.65 6.58
C LEU A 52 -1.42 -5.08 6.24
N LEU A 53 -1.64 -5.58 5.03
CA LEU A 53 -2.91 -6.17 4.58
C LEU A 53 -3.31 -7.37 5.45
N SER A 54 -2.39 -8.31 5.70
CA SER A 54 -2.68 -9.53 6.46
C SER A 54 -3.03 -9.26 7.93
N ARG A 55 -2.54 -8.14 8.49
CA ARG A 55 -2.89 -7.67 9.84
C ARG A 55 -4.13 -6.77 9.85
N GLY A 56 -4.75 -6.49 8.70
CA GLY A 56 -5.91 -5.60 8.58
C GLY A 56 -5.61 -4.14 8.90
N ILE A 57 -4.35 -3.72 8.80
CA ILE A 57 -3.92 -2.34 9.09
C ILE A 57 -4.25 -1.43 7.90
N ILE A 58 -4.02 -1.94 6.70
CA ILE A 58 -4.44 -1.30 5.45
C ILE A 58 -5.43 -2.23 4.73
N LYS A 59 -6.17 -1.70 3.77
CA LYS A 59 -7.15 -2.45 2.97
C LYS A 59 -6.99 -2.11 1.50
N HIS A 60 -7.45 -2.99 0.62
CA HIS A 60 -7.68 -2.61 -0.76
C HIS A 60 -8.84 -1.61 -0.80
N SER A 61 -8.66 -0.49 -1.48
CA SER A 61 -9.78 0.24 -2.06
C SER A 61 -10.30 -0.57 -3.25
N ASP A 62 -11.61 -0.56 -3.49
CA ASP A 62 -12.24 -1.21 -4.66
C ASP A 62 -11.49 -0.91 -5.97
N PRO A 63 -11.50 -1.84 -6.94
CA PRO A 63 -10.34 -2.09 -7.80
C PRO A 63 -10.12 -1.03 -8.87
N PRO A 64 -8.86 -0.68 -9.19
CA PRO A 64 -8.56 0.01 -10.44
C PRO A 64 -8.33 -0.96 -11.61
N LEU A 65 -9.17 -0.76 -12.62
CA LEU A 65 -9.05 -0.94 -14.08
C LEU A 65 -8.18 -2.08 -14.61
N GLN A 66 -8.89 -3.09 -15.11
CA GLN A 66 -8.38 -4.20 -15.89
C GLN A 66 -7.86 -3.72 -17.24
N TYR A 67 -6.80 -4.36 -17.72
CA TYR A 67 -6.32 -4.20 -19.08
C TYR A 67 -6.91 -5.31 -19.94
N GLU A 68 -7.43 -4.98 -21.11
CA GLU A 68 -7.81 -5.96 -22.12
C GLU A 68 -6.89 -5.88 -23.33
N LEU A 69 -6.68 -7.05 -23.94
CA LEU A 69 -5.91 -7.21 -25.16
C LEU A 69 -6.68 -6.58 -26.33
N ASN A 70 -6.00 -5.79 -27.14
CA ASN A 70 -6.58 -5.26 -28.38
C ASN A 70 -6.54 -6.33 -29.47
N SER A 71 -7.68 -6.94 -29.76
CA SER A 71 -7.84 -7.97 -30.81
C SER A 71 -7.60 -7.47 -32.24
N ASP A 72 -7.50 -6.15 -32.45
CA ASP A 72 -7.17 -5.56 -33.75
C ASP A 72 -5.67 -5.34 -33.98
N ALA A 73 -4.82 -5.76 -33.05
CA ALA A 73 -3.37 -5.71 -33.24
C ALA A 73 -2.93 -6.67 -34.37
N LYS A 74 -2.56 -6.11 -35.53
CA LYS A 74 -1.90 -6.81 -36.64
C LYS A 74 -0.39 -6.94 -36.42
#